data_AF-A0A4U9YPD5-F1
#
_entry.id   AF-A0A4U9YPD5-F1
#
_cell.length_a   1.000
_cell.length_b   1.000
_cell.length_c   1.000
_cell.angle_alpha   90.00
_cell.angle_beta   90.00
_cell.angle_gamma   90.00
#
_symmetry.space_group_name_H-M   'P 1'
#
loop_
_entity.id
_entity.type
_entity.pdbx_description
1 polymer ?
#
loop_
_entity_poly.entity_id
_entity_poly.type
_entity_poly.pdbx_seq_one_letter_code
_entity_poly.pdbx_strand_id
1 'polypeptide(L)'
;MPQHYDEHLAEKEKVLDFLSPQDPEKARSLLASLQLTRQEIEHDIRHLSGGQKAKLFLAKMVLDKCNILVLDEPTRHFSPTSQPLVREFLAGFPGAIISVSQDRQFIAEPYLKKYQLDEKSLL
;
A
#
# COMPACT_ATOMS: atom_id res chain seq x y z
N MET A 1 -7.22 1.86 2.92
CA MET A 1 -7.02 1.46 1.51
C MET A 1 -8.39 1.23 0.90
N PRO A 2 -8.58 1.52 -0.39
CA PRO A 2 -9.83 1.17 -1.07
C PRO A 2 -10.11 -0.33 -0.96
N GLN A 3 -11.34 -0.69 -0.62
CA GLN A 3 -11.80 -2.08 -0.75
C GLN A 3 -12.06 -2.44 -2.23
N HIS A 4 -12.35 -1.42 -3.05
CA HIS A 4 -12.48 -1.50 -4.50
C HIS A 4 -11.47 -0.58 -5.17
N TYR A 5 -10.31 -1.11 -5.52
CA TYR A 5 -9.27 -0.35 -6.21
C TYR A 5 -9.73 0.22 -7.56
N ASP A 6 -10.68 -0.46 -8.20
CA ASP A 6 -11.22 -0.12 -9.52
C ASP A 6 -12.04 1.20 -9.52
N GLU A 7 -12.55 1.61 -8.36
CA GLU A 7 -13.26 2.89 -8.22
C GLU A 7 -12.32 4.10 -8.18
N HIS A 8 -11.06 3.87 -7.78
CA HIS A 8 -10.06 4.92 -7.57
C HIS A 8 -8.92 4.88 -8.59
N LEU A 9 -8.83 3.83 -9.41
CA LEU A 9 -7.86 3.69 -10.48
C LEU A 9 -8.56 3.84 -11.81
N ALA A 10 -8.12 4.79 -12.64
CA ALA A 10 -8.54 4.82 -14.03
C ALA A 10 -8.02 3.55 -14.71
N GLU A 11 -8.89 2.56 -14.95
CA GLU A 11 -8.52 1.23 -15.44
C GLU A 11 -7.70 1.22 -16.75
N LYS A 12 -7.79 2.29 -17.53
CA LYS A 12 -7.11 2.46 -18.82
C LYS A 12 -5.82 3.29 -18.74
N GLU A 13 -5.43 3.72 -17.55
CA GLU A 13 -4.21 4.49 -17.34
C GLU A 13 -3.02 3.54 -17.12
N LYS A 14 -1.85 3.93 -17.63
CA LYS A 14 -0.61 3.20 -17.34
C LYS A 14 -0.17 3.48 -15.92
N VAL A 15 0.55 2.53 -15.33
CA VAL A 15 1.04 2.62 -13.95
C VAL A 15 1.83 3.91 -13.68
N LEU A 16 2.77 4.27 -14.55
CA LEU A 16 3.59 5.48 -14.38
C LEU A 16 2.79 6.77 -14.61
N ASP A 17 1.78 6.74 -15.48
CA ASP A 17 0.93 7.90 -15.75
C ASP A 17 0.08 8.23 -14.50
N PHE A 18 -0.51 7.20 -13.88
CA PHE A 18 -1.25 7.33 -12.62
C PHE A 18 -0.41 7.88 -11.47
N LEU A 19 0.87 7.47 -11.39
CA LEU A 19 1.78 8.01 -10.39
C LEU A 19 2.14 9.48 -10.62
N SER A 20 2.07 9.95 -11.87
CA SER A 20 2.49 11.28 -12.32
C SER A 20 3.79 11.75 -11.62
N PRO A 21 4.87 10.94 -11.65
CA PRO A 21 6.03 11.21 -10.82
C PRO A 21 6.84 12.38 -11.37
N GLN A 22 7.31 13.25 -10.48
CA GLN A 22 8.31 14.28 -10.83
C GLN A 22 9.63 13.65 -11.31
N ASP A 23 9.97 12.48 -10.77
CA ASP A 23 11.14 11.68 -11.13
C ASP A 23 10.70 10.24 -11.46
N PRO A 24 10.58 9.90 -12.75
CA PRO A 24 10.18 8.57 -13.19
C PRO A 24 11.13 7.44 -12.77
N GLU A 25 12.44 7.70 -12.65
CA GLU A 25 13.42 6.67 -12.23
C GLU A 25 13.27 6.35 -10.75
N LYS A 26 13.03 7.38 -9.94
CA LYS A 26 12.70 7.19 -8.52
C LYS A 26 11.38 6.42 -8.34
N ALA A 27 10.37 6.72 -9.14
CA ALA A 27 9.10 6.00 -9.11
C ALA A 27 9.26 4.52 -9.50
N ARG A 28 10.03 4.23 -10.55
CA ARG A 28 10.35 2.84 -10.93
C ARG A 28 11.11 2.12 -9.84
N SER A 29 12.09 2.77 -9.21
CA SER A 29 12.87 2.20 -8.10
C SER A 29 11.98 1.87 -6.90
N LEU A 30 11.03 2.76 -6.57
CA LEU A 30 10.06 2.54 -5.50
C LEU A 30 9.13 1.36 -5.83
N LEU A 31 8.57 1.30 -7.03
CA LEU A 31 7.72 0.19 -7.47
C LEU A 31 8.49 -1.14 -7.50
N ALA A 32 9.76 -1.13 -7.92
CA ALA A 32 10.63 -2.30 -7.90
C ALA A 32 10.92 -2.76 -6.45
N SER A 33 11.13 -1.85 -5.50
CA SER A 33 11.25 -2.20 -4.07
C SER A 33 9.98 -2.83 -3.49
N LEU A 34 8.82 -2.54 -4.10
CA LEU A 34 7.54 -3.19 -3.79
C LEU A 34 7.32 -4.50 -4.55
N GLN A 35 8.35 -5.00 -5.25
CA GLN A 35 8.32 -6.21 -6.09
C GLN A 35 7.33 -6.12 -7.24
N LEU A 36 7.15 -4.95 -7.85
CA LEU A 36 6.54 -4.89 -9.19
C LEU A 36 7.61 -5.18 -10.23
N THR A 37 7.29 -6.05 -11.18
CA THR A 37 8.18 -6.34 -12.31
C THR A 37 8.20 -5.19 -13.30
N ARG A 38 9.24 -5.12 -14.14
CA ARG A 38 9.31 -4.10 -15.21
C ARG A 38 8.07 -4.14 -16.13
N GLN A 39 7.62 -5.34 -16.47
CA GLN A 39 6.44 -5.53 -17.32
C GLN A 39 5.18 -4.98 -16.63
N GLU A 40 5.04 -5.19 -15.32
CA GLU A 40 3.93 -4.66 -14.53
C GLU A 40 3.91 -3.13 -14.45
N ILE A 41 5.10 -2.52 -14.41
CA ILE A 41 5.25 -1.06 -14.37
C ILE A 41 4.94 -0.41 -15.74
N GLU A 42 5.12 -1.14 -16.84
CA GLU A 42 4.97 -0.61 -18.21
C GLU A 42 3.56 -0.77 -18.80
N HIS A 43 2.70 -1.60 -18.21
CA HIS A 43 1.35 -1.90 -18.75
C HIS A 43 0.21 -1.12 -18.04
N ASP A 44 -1.01 -1.29 -18.54
CA ASP A 44 -2.22 -0.66 -17.99
C ASP A 44 -2.57 -1.20 -16.59
N ILE A 45 -3.11 -0.35 -15.72
CA ILE A 45 -3.46 -0.73 -14.35
C ILE A 45 -4.49 -1.86 -14.27
N ARG A 46 -5.40 -1.98 -15.24
CA ARG A 46 -6.38 -3.09 -15.30
C ARG A 46 -5.75 -4.49 -15.31
N HIS A 47 -4.49 -4.62 -15.74
CA HIS A 47 -3.79 -5.90 -15.79
C HIS A 47 -3.13 -6.27 -14.44
N LEU A 48 -3.10 -5.34 -13.47
CA LEU A 48 -2.60 -5.60 -12.14
C LEU A 48 -3.62 -6.39 -11.30
N SER A 49 -3.13 -7.39 -10.57
CA SER A 49 -3.86 -8.04 -9.48
C SER A 49 -4.18 -7.06 -8.35
N GLY A 50 -5.13 -7.42 -7.48
CA GLY A 50 -5.48 -6.58 -6.32
C GLY A 50 -4.29 -6.24 -5.42
N GLY A 51 -3.37 -7.19 -5.19
CA GLY A 51 -2.15 -6.94 -4.42
C GLY A 51 -1.17 -6.00 -5.12
N GLN A 52 -1.06 -6.06 -6.45
CA GLN A 52 -0.24 -5.12 -7.22
C GLN A 52 -0.85 -3.71 -7.21
N LYS A 53 -2.18 -3.59 -7.34
CA LYS A 53 -2.91 -2.32 -7.20
C LYS A 53 -2.70 -1.72 -5.80
N ALA A 54 -2.73 -2.55 -4.77
CA ALA A 54 -2.45 -2.13 -3.39
C ALA A 54 -1.03 -1.55 -3.24
N LYS A 55 0.00 -2.22 -3.79
CA LYS A 55 1.38 -1.70 -3.85
C LYS A 55 1.48 -0.39 -4.63
N LEU A 56 0.78 -0.28 -5.76
CA LEU A 56 0.73 0.95 -6.56
C LEU A 56 0.17 2.13 -5.74
N PHE A 57 -0.92 1.90 -4.98
CA PHE A 57 -1.47 2.91 -4.08
C PHE A 57 -0.48 3.31 -2.98
N LEU A 58 0.21 2.35 -2.38
CA LEU A 58 1.25 2.63 -1.38
C LEU A 58 2.36 3.52 -1.97
N ALA A 59 2.82 3.22 -3.19
CA ALA A 59 3.80 4.04 -3.89
C ALA A 59 3.27 5.47 -4.17
N LYS A 60 2.02 5.60 -4.61
CA LYS A 60 1.38 6.90 -4.85
C LYS A 60 1.37 7.77 -3.60
N MET A 61 0.98 7.21 -2.46
CA MET A 61 0.92 7.95 -1.19
C MET A 61 2.30 8.43 -0.72
N VAL A 62 3.36 7.66 -0.98
CA VAL A 62 4.73 8.08 -0.70
C VAL A 62 5.19 9.19 -1.64
N LEU A 63 4.90 9.07 -2.94
CA LEU A 63 5.28 10.09 -3.94
C LEU A 63 4.53 11.41 -3.73
N ASP A 64 3.28 11.34 -3.29
CA ASP A 64 2.44 12.49 -2.93
C ASP A 64 2.84 13.15 -1.61
N LYS A 65 3.82 12.58 -0.89
CA LYS A 65 4.28 13.06 0.42
C LYS A 65 3.13 13.17 1.43
N CYS A 66 2.24 12.17 1.45
CA CYS A 66 1.18 12.12 2.44
C CYS A 66 1.79 12.10 3.86
N ASN A 67 1.22 12.88 4.78
CA ASN A 67 1.69 12.92 6.17
C ASN A 67 1.02 11.86 7.05
N ILE A 68 -0.18 11.41 6.67
CA ILE A 68 -1.00 10.47 7.44
C ILE A 68 -1.64 9.46 6.48
N LEU A 69 -1.53 8.18 6.80
CA LEU A 69 -2.25 7.10 6.12
C LEU A 69 -3.33 6.52 7.04
N VAL A 70 -4.53 6.33 6.49
CA VAL A 70 -5.62 5.61 7.17
C VAL A 70 -5.89 4.33 6.41
N LEU A 71 -5.59 3.20 7.03
CA LEU A 71 -5.63 1.89 6.40
C LEU A 71 -6.65 0.99 7.09
N ASP A 72 -7.45 0.30 6.28
CA ASP A 72 -8.35 -0.74 6.73
C ASP A 72 -7.80 -2.05 6.16
N GLU A 73 -7.51 -3.01 7.03
CA GLU A 73 -7.00 -4.33 6.68
C GLU A 73 -5.78 -4.29 5.72
N PRO A 74 -4.66 -3.63 6.12
CA PRO A 74 -3.54 -3.29 5.23
C PRO A 74 -2.80 -4.50 4.64
N THR A 75 -3.01 -5.71 5.18
CA THR A 75 -2.35 -6.94 4.73
C THR A 75 -3.28 -7.93 4.02
N ARG A 76 -4.61 -7.67 4.00
CA ARG A 76 -5.66 -8.64 3.61
C ARG A 76 -5.63 -9.11 2.16
N HIS A 77 -5.02 -8.36 1.26
CA HIS A 77 -4.95 -8.67 -0.17
C HIS A 77 -3.56 -9.13 -0.65
N PHE A 78 -2.63 -9.30 0.26
CA PHE A 78 -1.27 -9.70 -0.05
C PHE A 78 -1.06 -11.20 0.15
N SER A 79 -0.31 -11.83 -0.76
CA SER A 79 0.13 -13.20 -0.57
C SER A 79 0.96 -13.32 0.72
N PRO A 80 1.03 -14.50 1.36
CA PRO A 80 1.88 -14.72 2.53
C PRO A 80 3.35 -14.33 2.29
N THR A 81 3.82 -14.45 1.05
CA THR A 81 5.18 -14.04 0.62
C THR A 81 5.35 -12.54 0.47
N SER A 82 4.27 -11.79 0.16
CA SER A 82 4.29 -10.33 0.00
C SER A 82 4.01 -9.58 1.30
N GLN A 83 3.30 -10.21 2.25
CA GLN A 83 2.92 -9.58 3.52
C GLN A 83 4.12 -9.02 4.31
N PRO A 84 5.25 -9.74 4.49
CA PRO A 84 6.41 -9.20 5.20
C PRO A 84 6.93 -7.90 4.59
N LEU A 85 6.98 -7.84 3.26
CA LEU A 85 7.45 -6.65 2.55
C LEU A 85 6.53 -5.45 2.76
N VAL A 86 5.21 -5.67 2.75
CA VAL A 86 4.25 -4.60 3.03
C VAL A 86 4.39 -4.10 4.46
N ARG A 87 4.61 -5.00 5.43
CA ARG A 87 4.86 -4.59 6.82
C ARG A 87 6.14 -3.78 6.96
N GLU A 88 7.21 -4.20 6.30
CA GLU A 88 8.49 -3.46 6.29
C GLU A 88 8.34 -2.08 5.64
N PHE A 89 7.61 -2.00 4.51
CA PHE A 89 7.30 -0.74 3.86
C PHE A 89 6.51 0.21 4.77
N LEU A 90 5.49 -0.29 5.45
CA LEU A 90 4.69 0.50 6.41
C LEU A 90 5.54 0.94 7.61
N ALA A 91 6.46 0.11 8.09
CA ALA A 91 7.40 0.47 9.16
C ALA A 91 8.33 1.62 8.75
N GLY A 92 8.71 1.68 7.47
CA GLY A 92 9.56 2.73 6.90
C GLY A 92 8.81 3.98 6.44
N PHE A 93 7.48 4.04 6.59
CA PHE A 93 6.70 5.20 6.17
C PHE A 93 7.04 6.41 7.06
N PRO A 94 7.46 7.55 6.47
CA PRO A 94 7.97 8.68 7.25
C PRO A 94 6.88 9.47 8.00
N GLY A 95 5.60 9.24 7.67
CA GLY A 95 4.46 9.88 8.32
C GLY A 95 3.80 9.01 9.39
N ALA A 96 2.59 9.40 9.80
CA ALA A 96 1.80 8.60 10.72
C ALA A 96 0.92 7.57 9.97
N ILE A 97 0.74 6.39 10.56
CA ILE A 97 -0.20 5.39 10.08
C ILE A 97 -1.24 5.14 11.17
N ILE A 98 -2.51 5.23 10.81
CA ILE A 98 -3.64 4.76 11.59
C ILE A 98 -4.20 3.57 10.83
N SER A 99 -4.25 2.40 11.47
CA SER A 99 -4.71 1.18 10.80
C SER A 99 -5.66 0.37 11.66
N VAL A 100 -6.64 -0.24 11.01
CA VAL A 100 -7.45 -1.34 11.55
C VAL A 100 -6.98 -2.64 10.91
N SER A 101 -6.83 -3.71 11.69
CA SER A 101 -6.39 -5.01 11.16
C SER A 101 -6.82 -6.14 12.08
N GLN A 102 -7.16 -7.28 11.48
CA GLN A 102 -7.33 -8.57 12.15
C GLN A 102 -6.09 -9.48 12.01
N ASP A 103 -5.06 -9.05 11.27
CA ASP A 103 -3.83 -9.81 11.06
C ASP A 103 -2.92 -9.75 12.30
N ARG A 104 -2.82 -10.89 12.99
CA ARG A 104 -1.99 -11.04 14.19
C ARG A 104 -0.52 -10.77 13.96
N GLN A 105 0.02 -11.07 12.76
CA GLN A 105 1.43 -10.79 12.47
C GLN A 105 1.67 -9.29 12.33
N PHE A 106 0.78 -8.59 11.64
CA PHE A 106 0.84 -7.12 11.55
C PHE A 106 0.68 -6.47 12.94
N ILE A 107 -0.31 -6.91 13.73
CA ILE A 107 -0.54 -6.38 15.08
C ILE A 107 0.64 -6.70 16.02
N ALA A 108 1.37 -7.78 15.80
CA ALA A 108 2.53 -8.15 16.61
C ALA A 108 3.74 -7.23 16.39
N GLU A 109 3.77 -6.46 15.30
CA GLU A 109 4.89 -5.56 14.98
C GLU A 109 5.23 -4.61 16.15
N PRO A 110 6.52 -4.46 16.51
CA PRO A 110 6.93 -3.80 17.74
C PRO A 110 6.83 -2.27 17.68
N TYR A 111 6.83 -1.69 16.49
CA TYR A 111 6.75 -0.24 16.28
C TYR A 111 5.31 0.31 16.36
N LEU A 112 4.30 -0.57 16.50
CA LEU A 112 2.91 -0.17 16.57
C LEU A 112 2.46 0.12 18.00
N LYS A 113 1.80 1.26 18.18
CA LYS A 113 0.94 1.48 19.34
C LYS A 113 -0.40 0.80 19.10
N LYS A 114 -0.78 -0.10 20.01
CA LYS A 114 -1.92 -1.01 19.82
C LYS A 114 -3.10 -0.50 20.65
N TYR A 115 -4.25 -0.51 20.01
CA TYR A 115 -5.52 -0.21 20.65
C TYR A 115 -6.49 -1.36 20.34
N GLN A 116 -7.32 -1.72 21.31
CA GLN A 116 -8.34 -2.75 21.15
C GLN A 116 -9.72 -2.10 21.16
N LEU A 117 -10.48 -2.31 20.08
CA LEU A 117 -11.87 -1.90 20.02
C LEU A 117 -12.74 -2.96 20.70
N ASP A 118 -13.51 -2.55 21.70
CA ASP A 118 -14.58 -3.34 22.31
C ASP A 118 -15.97 -2.77 21.91
N GLU A 119 -17.05 -3.35 22.43
CA GLU A 119 -18.43 -2.94 22.08
C GLU A 119 -18.74 -1.47 22.38
N LYS A 120 -17.99 -0.80 23.27
CA LYS A 120 -18.33 0.52 23.82
C LYS A 120 -17.17 1.52 23.82
N SER A 121 -15.95 1.07 23.59
CA SER A 121 -14.74 1.87 23.78
C SER A 121 -13.53 1.36 22.99
N LEU A 122 -12.56 2.25 22.82
CA LEU A 122 -11.24 1.95 22.27
C LEU A 122 -10.24 2.02 23.42
N LEU A 123 -9.66 0.87 23.77
CA LEU A 123 -8.70 0.68 24.88
C LEU A 123 -7.26 0.78 24.39
#